data_AF-A0A3M1Q1B9-F1
#
_entry.id   AF-A0A3M1Q1B9-F1
#
_cell.length_a   1.000
_cell.length_b   1.000
_cell.length_c   1.000
_cell.angle_alpha   90.00
_cell.angle_beta   90.00
_cell.angle_gamma   90.00
#
_symmetry.space_group_name_H-M   'P 1'
#
loop_
_entity.id
_entity.type
_entity.pdbx_description
1 polymer ?
#
loop_
_entity_poly.entity_id
_entity_poly.type
_entity_poly.pdbx_seq_one_letter_code
_entity_poly.pdbx_strand_id
1 'polypeptide(L)'
;SRAGRRARAEALSARRRRLRPLEQELARLEHEIAEAERRRDALDRRLADPATHGDGEALRALAREREDLEQALAVLLERWTETGERLEQARAESGQDADAG
;
A
#
# COMPACT_ATOMS: atom_id res chain seq x y z
N SER A 1 -23.03 -28.45 -19.03
CA SER A 1 -22.21 -29.67 -19.27
C SER A 1 -21.06 -29.73 -18.27
N ARG A 2 -20.41 -30.89 -18.10
CA ARG A 2 -19.16 -31.01 -17.29
C ARG A 2 -18.05 -30.10 -17.84
N ALA A 3 -17.98 -29.96 -19.17
CA ALA A 3 -17.07 -29.04 -19.86
C ALA A 3 -17.34 -27.57 -19.48
N GLY A 4 -18.61 -27.13 -19.48
CA GLY A 4 -18.95 -25.74 -19.10
C GLY A 4 -18.65 -25.42 -17.63
N ARG A 5 -18.80 -26.38 -16.71
CA ARG A 5 -18.38 -26.18 -15.31
C ARG A 5 -16.86 -26.05 -15.18
N ARG A 6 -16.10 -26.82 -15.96
CA ARG A 6 -14.64 -26.76 -15.97
C ARG A 6 -14.13 -25.43 -16.52
N ALA A 7 -14.65 -24.97 -17.65
CA ALA A 7 -14.26 -23.69 -18.24
C ALA A 7 -14.52 -22.50 -17.29
N ARG A 8 -15.68 -22.47 -16.61
CA ARG A 8 -15.98 -21.45 -15.59
C ARG A 8 -15.02 -21.49 -14.40
N ALA A 9 -14.68 -22.68 -13.92
CA ALA A 9 -13.73 -22.84 -12.82
C ALA A 9 -12.32 -22.37 -13.21
N GLU A 10 -11.88 -22.65 -14.45
CA GLU A 10 -10.60 -22.20 -14.99
C GLU A 10 -10.55 -20.67 -15.13
N ALA A 11 -11.60 -20.04 -15.65
CA ALA A 11 -11.71 -18.57 -15.75
C ALA A 11 -11.67 -17.89 -14.37
N LEU A 12 -12.45 -18.38 -13.40
CA LEU A 12 -12.44 -17.86 -12.03
C LEU A 12 -11.06 -18.02 -11.36
N SER A 13 -10.41 -19.17 -11.58
CA SER A 13 -9.07 -19.44 -11.06
C SER A 13 -8.03 -18.50 -11.66
N ALA A 14 -8.08 -18.26 -12.97
CA ALA A 14 -7.21 -17.32 -13.66
C ALA A 14 -7.39 -15.89 -13.14
N ARG A 15 -8.63 -15.42 -13.02
CA ARG A 15 -8.95 -14.10 -12.45
C ARG A 15 -8.40 -13.97 -11.03
N ARG A 16 -8.66 -14.95 -10.16
CA ARG A 16 -8.16 -14.92 -8.77
C ARG A 16 -6.65 -14.88 -8.69
N ARG A 17 -5.94 -15.63 -9.56
CA ARG A 17 -4.46 -15.61 -9.61
C ARG A 17 -3.90 -14.24 -10.00
N ARG A 18 -4.60 -13.50 -10.87
CA ARG A 18 -4.20 -12.15 -11.30
C ARG A 18 -4.48 -11.09 -10.23
N LEU A 19 -5.67 -11.11 -9.62
CA LEU A 19 -6.12 -10.04 -8.71
C LEU A 19 -5.57 -10.18 -7.29
N ARG A 20 -5.53 -11.40 -6.74
CA ARG A 20 -5.22 -11.62 -5.32
C ARG A 20 -3.85 -11.05 -4.89
N PRO A 21 -2.76 -11.19 -5.67
CA PRO A 21 -1.47 -10.62 -5.27
C PRO A 21 -1.50 -9.09 -5.14
N LEU A 22 -2.22 -8.40 -6.05
CA LEU A 22 -2.35 -6.94 -6.03
C LEU A 22 -3.20 -6.47 -4.85
N GLU A 23 -4.29 -7.19 -4.54
CA GLU A 23 -5.12 -6.92 -3.37
C GLU A 23 -4.34 -7.11 -2.06
N GLN A 24 -3.49 -8.15 -1.99
CA GLN A 24 -2.64 -8.41 -0.83
C GLN A 24 -1.55 -7.35 -0.67
N GLU A 25 -0.95 -6.92 -1.78
CA GLU A 25 0.06 -5.86 -1.76
C GLU A 25 -0.54 -4.52 -1.34
N LEU A 26 -1.72 -4.16 -1.84
CA LEU A 26 -2.44 -2.95 -1.37
C LEU A 26 -2.70 -2.99 0.13
N ALA A 27 -3.25 -4.08 0.66
CA ALA A 27 -3.53 -4.21 2.08
C ALA A 27 -2.26 -4.11 2.93
N ARG A 28 -1.14 -4.64 2.43
CA ARG A 28 0.17 -4.52 3.07
C ARG A 28 0.66 -3.06 3.05
N LEU A 29 0.61 -2.39 1.90
CA LEU A 29 1.02 -0.99 1.75
C LEU A 29 0.19 -0.07 2.64
N GLU A 30 -1.13 -0.28 2.72
CA GLU A 30 -2.03 0.46 3.62
C GLU A 30 -1.62 0.31 5.09
N HIS A 31 -1.26 -0.91 5.50
CA HIS A 31 -0.76 -1.15 6.85
C HIS A 31 0.58 -0.45 7.10
N GLU A 32 1.53 -0.54 6.17
CA GLU A 32 2.84 0.11 6.28
C GLU A 32 2.71 1.64 6.32
N ILE A 33 1.83 2.22 5.49
CA ILE A 33 1.48 3.65 5.50
C ILE A 33 0.93 4.05 6.86
N ALA A 34 -0.06 3.33 7.39
CA ALA A 34 -0.68 3.65 8.68
C ALA A 34 0.28 3.52 9.88
N GLU A 35 1.25 2.61 9.85
CA GLU A 35 2.32 2.53 10.85
C GLU A 35 3.29 3.72 10.71
N ALA A 36 3.70 4.06 9.48
CA ALA A 36 4.57 5.20 9.22
C ALA A 36 3.93 6.52 9.68
N GLU A 37 2.67 6.79 9.31
CA GLU A 37 1.94 7.98 9.74
C GLU A 37 1.84 8.09 11.27
N ARG A 38 1.54 6.99 11.97
CA ARG A 38 1.53 6.99 13.44
C ARG A 38 2.88 7.33 14.04
N ARG A 39 3.97 6.83 13.47
CA ARG A 39 5.33 7.14 13.93
C ARG A 39 5.71 8.58 13.62
N ARG A 40 5.34 9.12 12.46
CA ARG A 40 5.48 10.54 12.12
C ARG A 40 4.81 11.42 13.17
N ASP A 41 3.54 11.16 13.45
CA ASP A 41 2.75 11.95 14.39
C ASP A 41 3.33 11.88 15.81
N ALA A 42 3.91 10.74 16.20
CA ALA A 42 4.61 10.61 17.48
C ALA A 42 5.90 11.45 17.52
N LEU A 43 6.66 11.48 16.42
CA LEU A 43 7.87 12.32 16.30
C LEU A 43 7.50 13.81 16.31
N ASP A 44 6.45 14.20 15.60
CA ASP A 44 5.95 15.59 15.56
C ASP A 44 5.57 16.08 16.95
N ARG A 45 4.86 15.27 17.74
CA ARG A 45 4.54 15.61 19.12
C ARG A 45 5.78 15.80 19.98
N ARG A 46 6.81 14.96 19.81
CA ARG A 46 8.07 15.08 20.56
C ARG A 46 8.87 16.30 20.15
N LEU A 47 8.91 16.62 18.86
CA LEU A 47 9.58 17.80 18.32
C LEU A 47 8.87 19.10 18.72
N ALA A 48 7.55 19.07 18.88
CA ALA A 48 6.77 20.22 19.34
C ALA A 48 6.84 20.44 20.86
N ASP A 49 7.29 19.45 21.65
CA ASP A 49 7.40 19.56 23.11
C ASP A 49 8.60 20.42 23.52
N PRO A 50 8.41 21.60 24.15
CA PRO A 50 9.50 22.44 24.63
C PRO A 50 10.45 21.73 25.60
N ALA A 51 9.98 20.71 26.34
CA ALA A 51 10.80 19.95 27.26
C ALA A 51 11.90 19.13 26.56
N THR A 52 11.74 18.81 25.27
CA THR A 52 12.76 18.08 24.49
C THR A 52 13.87 18.99 23.95
N HIS A 53 13.75 20.32 24.12
CA HIS A 53 14.67 21.29 23.55
C HIS A 53 15.96 21.51 24.36
N GLY A 54 16.10 20.85 25.51
CA GLY A 54 17.30 20.90 26.33
C GLY A 54 18.51 20.17 25.72
N ASP A 55 18.28 19.29 24.74
CA ASP A 55 19.33 18.55 24.04
C ASP A 55 19.21 18.75 22.51
N GLY A 56 20.05 19.64 21.99
CA GLY A 56 20.07 19.98 20.58
C GLY A 56 20.53 18.83 19.67
N GLU A 57 21.29 17.85 20.17
CA GLU A 57 21.67 16.68 19.39
C GLU A 57 20.50 15.71 19.25
N ALA A 58 19.80 15.45 20.36
CA ALA A 58 18.58 14.64 20.35
C ALA A 58 17.50 15.24 19.44
N LEU A 59 17.30 16.56 19.47
CA LEU A 59 16.37 17.24 18.55
C LEU A 59 16.73 17.05 17.08
N ARG A 60 18.02 17.19 16.72
CA ARG A 60 18.47 16.96 15.34
C ARG A 60 18.28 15.52 14.90
N ALA A 61 18.50 14.56 15.79
CA ALA A 61 18.25 13.15 15.50
C ALA A 61 16.76 12.89 15.22
N LEU A 62 15.86 13.44 16.04
CA LEU A 62 14.40 13.33 15.84
C LEU A 62 13.93 14.00 14.55
N ALA A 63 14.49 15.16 14.21
CA ALA A 63 14.15 15.86 12.98
C ALA A 63 14.56 15.06 11.75
N ARG A 64 15.75 14.43 11.76
CA ARG A 64 16.21 13.53 10.69
C ARG A 64 15.34 12.29 10.58
N GLU A 65 15.01 11.66 11.71
CA GLU A 65 14.12 10.50 11.71
C GLU A 65 12.74 10.84 11.11
N ARG A 66 12.20 12.03 11.38
CA ARG A 66 10.97 12.50 10.78
C ARG A 66 11.11 12.67 9.27
N GLU A 67 12.18 13.33 8.82
CA GLU A 67 12.45 13.56 7.39
C GLU A 67 12.62 12.24 6.61
N ASP A 68 13.40 11.30 7.14
CA ASP A 68 13.57 9.97 6.55
C ASP A 68 12.22 9.24 6.43
N LEU A 69 11.36 9.40 7.44
CA LEU A 69 10.04 8.78 7.45
C LEU A 69 9.06 9.45 6.49
N GLU A 70 9.12 10.78 6.32
CA GLU A 70 8.35 11.50 5.31
C GLU A 70 8.73 11.04 3.90
N GLN A 71 10.02 10.84 3.63
CA GLN A 71 10.50 10.30 2.35
C GLN A 71 10.01 8.86 2.13
N ALA A 72 10.10 8.01 3.16
CA ALA A 72 9.61 6.64 3.09
C ALA A 72 8.08 6.59 2.83
N LEU A 73 7.33 7.47 3.50
CA LEU A 73 5.87 7.58 3.31
C LEU A 73 5.51 7.97 1.88
N ALA A 74 6.25 8.92 1.28
CA ALA A 74 6.03 9.31 -0.11
C ALA A 74 6.22 8.13 -1.07
N VAL A 75 7.27 7.31 -0.88
CA VAL A 75 7.51 6.11 -1.69
C VAL A 75 6.41 5.07 -1.50
N LEU A 76 5.92 4.88 -0.27
CA LEU A 76 4.83 3.95 0.01
C LEU A 76 3.52 4.38 -0.67
N LEU A 77 3.21 5.68 -0.63
CA LEU A 77 2.02 6.26 -1.28
C LEU A 77 2.08 6.15 -2.80
N GLU A 78 3.25 6.36 -3.40
CA GLU A 78 3.46 6.17 -4.84
C GLU A 78 3.22 4.71 -5.23
N ARG A 79 3.82 3.76 -4.50
CA ARG A 79 3.60 2.32 -4.72
C ARG A 79 2.15 1.90 -4.53
N TRP A 80 1.46 2.47 -3.55
CA TRP A 80 0.04 2.20 -3.31
C TRP A 80 -0.79 2.67 -4.50
N THR A 81 -0.52 3.87 -5.01
CA THR A 81 -1.16 4.42 -6.22
C THR A 81 -0.94 3.50 -7.42
N GLU A 82 0.32 3.17 -7.73
CA GLU A 82 0.67 2.30 -8.86
C GLU A 82 0.03 0.90 -8.75
N THR A 83 0.01 0.33 -7.54
CA THR A 83 -0.60 -1.00 -7.32
C THR A 83 -2.12 -0.94 -7.46
N GLY A 84 -2.75 0.15 -7.02
CA GLY A 84 -4.17 0.42 -7.20
C GLY A 84 -4.54 0.53 -8.68
N GLU A 85 -3.79 1.29 -9.46
CA GLU A 85 -3.98 1.41 -10.91
C GLU A 85 -3.85 0.06 -11.62
N ARG A 86 -2.83 -0.72 -11.28
CA ARG A 86 -2.63 -2.07 -11.82
C ARG A 86 -3.78 -3.02 -11.45
N LEU A 87 -4.33 -2.89 -10.25
CA LEU A 87 -5.48 -3.70 -9.82
C LEU A 87 -6.73 -3.33 -10.62
N GLU A 88 -7.00 -2.04 -10.81
CA GLU A 88 -8.14 -1.59 -11.61
C GLU A 88 -8.00 -2.02 -13.07
N GLN A 89 -6.80 -1.91 -13.66
CA GLN A 89 -6.54 -2.43 -15.00
C GLN A 89 -6.79 -3.95 -15.08
N ALA A 90 -6.25 -4.73 -14.13
CA ALA A 90 -6.45 -6.18 -14.12
C ALA A 90 -7.92 -6.58 -13.92
N ARG A 91 -8.71 -5.76 -13.19
CA ARG A 91 -10.16 -5.93 -13.04
C ARG A 91 -10.89 -5.67 -14.35
N ALA A 92 -10.53 -4.61 -15.06
CA ALA A 92 -11.11 -4.27 -16.36
C ALA A 92 -10.84 -5.38 -17.41
N GLU A 93 -9.59 -5.84 -17.51
CA GLU A 93 -9.20 -6.93 -18.42
C GLU A 93 -9.94 -8.23 -18.08
N SER A 94 -10.05 -8.56 -16.78
CA SER A 94 -10.79 -9.76 -16.34
C SER A 94 -12.31 -9.66 -16.54
N GLY A 95 -12.85 -8.44 -16.67
CA GLY A 95 -14.26 -8.19 -17.01
C GLY A 95 -14.53 -8.30 -18.51
N GLN A 96 -13.61 -7.81 -19.35
CA GLN A 96 -13.66 -7.94 -20.81
C GLN A 96 -13.49 -9.40 -21.27
N ASP A 97 -12.62 -10.18 -20.62
CA ASP A 97 -12.45 -11.63 -20.86
C ASP A 97 -13.76 -12.42 -20.63
N ALA A 98 -14.68 -11.92 -19.80
CA ALA A 98 -15.93 -12.59 -19.48
C ALA A 98 -17.09 -12.27 -20.45
N ASP A 99 -16.97 -11.19 -21.23
CA ASP A 99 -17.96 -10.77 -22.24
C ASP A 99 -17.62 -11.30 -23.65
N ALA A 100 -16.34 -11.60 -23.89
CA ALA A 100 -15.82 -12.08 -25.18
C ALA A 100 -15.91 -13.61 -25.40
N GLY A 101 -16.41 -14.40 -24.44
CA GLY A 101 -16.43 -15.87 -24.49
C GLY A 101 -17.77 -16.50 -24.13
#